data_AF-A0A1G7WEZ4-F1
#
_entry.id   AF-A0A1G7WEZ4-F1
#
_cell.length_a   1.000
_cell.length_b   1.000
_cell.length_c   1.000
_cell.angle_alpha   90.00
_cell.angle_beta   90.00
_cell.angle_gamma   90.00
#
_symmetry.space_group_name_H-M   'P 1'
#
loop_
_entity.id
_entity.type
_entity.pdbx_description
1 polymer ?
#
loop_
_entity_poly.entity_id
_entity_poly.type
_entity_poly.pdbx_seq_one_letter_code
_entity_poly.pdbx_strand_id
1 'polypeptide(L)'
;MSWLRAALLLIIPVLLAGCNHTSGPATYLVEQTGPYLLDSGDVLRVTVYGDESLTNTYRIDDSGNVSMPLIGAVPARGVTSQAVNQRIVSKLAAGFIRSPNVAVEVAEYRPFFIQGAVGNSGQFAYIYGMTARAAISSAGGFSDTANRNSVTIYRRVGAEMVKGNVALDFPIQPGDTIVVSERWI
;
A
#
# COMPACT_ATOMS: atom_id res chain seq x y z
N MET A 1 -46.69 47.57 46.80
CA MET A 1 -47.88 46.77 47.20
C MET A 1 -48.72 46.58 45.93
N SER A 2 -49.28 45.45 45.51
CA SER A 2 -49.22 44.00 45.85
C SER A 2 -50.18 43.28 44.86
N TRP A 3 -50.09 42.01 44.42
CA TRP A 3 -49.30 40.80 44.75
C TRP A 3 -48.68 40.23 43.43
N LEU A 4 -47.70 39.32 43.36
CA LEU A 4 -47.54 37.94 43.87
C LEU A 4 -48.55 36.89 43.33
N ARG A 5 -48.02 36.00 42.46
CA ARG A 5 -48.45 34.62 42.12
C ARG A 5 -49.62 34.38 41.15
N ALA A 6 -49.27 33.86 39.96
CA ALA A 6 -49.61 32.47 39.61
C ALA A 6 -48.59 31.93 38.60
N ALA A 7 -47.98 30.77 38.88
CA ALA A 7 -47.09 30.09 37.95
C ALA A 7 -47.90 29.11 37.11
N LEU A 8 -47.68 29.07 35.80
CA LEU A 8 -48.14 27.98 34.95
C LEU A 8 -46.95 27.39 34.18
N LEU A 9 -46.51 26.21 34.62
CA LEU A 9 -45.51 25.40 33.92
C LEU A 9 -46.12 24.89 32.62
N LEU A 10 -45.45 25.15 31.49
CA LEU A 10 -45.73 24.44 30.24
C LEU A 10 -44.39 24.04 29.59
N ILE A 11 -44.04 22.77 29.84
CA ILE A 11 -42.89 22.05 29.29
C ILE A 11 -43.24 21.64 27.86
N ILE A 12 -42.35 21.86 26.87
CA ILE A 12 -42.28 21.17 25.55
C ILE A 12 -41.01 21.69 24.81
N PRO A 13 -40.31 20.85 24.00
CA PRO A 13 -39.00 20.36 24.45
C PRO A 13 -37.77 20.84 23.65
N VAL A 14 -36.58 20.51 24.17
CA VAL A 14 -35.29 20.64 23.48
C VAL A 14 -35.18 19.59 22.37
N LEU A 15 -35.39 19.99 21.11
CA LEU A 15 -35.04 19.19 19.94
C LEU A 15 -34.56 20.08 18.79
N LEU A 16 -33.23 20.07 18.56
CA LEU A 16 -32.62 20.13 17.25
C LEU A 16 -31.20 19.55 17.39
N ALA A 17 -31.15 18.23 17.51
CA ALA A 17 -29.91 17.47 17.44
C ALA A 17 -29.24 17.72 16.07
N GLY A 18 -27.92 17.86 16.06
CA GLY A 18 -27.21 18.37 14.91
C GLY A 18 -27.27 17.46 13.69
N CYS A 19 -27.45 18.05 12.51
CA CYS A 19 -27.00 17.48 11.25
C CYS A 19 -25.46 17.53 11.19
N ASN A 20 -24.80 16.76 12.05
CA ASN A 20 -23.39 16.45 11.83
C ASN A 20 -23.33 15.45 10.67
N HIS A 21 -23.39 15.96 9.45
CA HIS A 21 -23.06 15.22 8.25
C HIS A 21 -21.56 14.90 8.31
N THR A 22 -21.22 13.88 9.09
CA THR A 22 -19.96 13.17 8.96
C THR A 22 -20.02 12.40 7.65
N SER A 23 -19.93 13.12 6.54
CA SER A 23 -19.46 12.60 5.26
C SER A 23 -18.00 12.22 5.47
N GLY A 24 -17.76 11.12 6.18
CA GLY A 24 -16.48 10.44 6.15
C GLY A 24 -16.15 10.23 4.68
N PRO A 25 -14.97 10.63 4.21
CA PRO A 25 -14.65 10.56 2.79
C PRO A 25 -14.86 9.12 2.34
N ALA A 26 -15.73 8.93 1.35
CA ALA A 26 -15.77 7.70 0.59
C ALA A 26 -14.49 7.70 -0.26
N THR A 27 -13.37 7.31 0.34
CA THR A 27 -12.05 7.47 -0.24
C THR A 27 -11.93 6.52 -1.42
N TYR A 28 -12.20 7.07 -2.61
CA TYR A 28 -12.16 6.34 -3.87
C TYR A 28 -10.71 5.98 -4.21
N LEU A 29 -10.52 4.77 -4.73
CA LEU A 29 -9.21 4.36 -5.24
C LEU A 29 -8.94 5.05 -6.57
N VAL A 30 -7.91 5.88 -6.60
CA VAL A 30 -7.36 6.46 -7.83
C VAL A 30 -6.23 5.56 -8.31
N GLU A 31 -6.14 5.37 -9.62
CA GLU A 31 -4.96 4.79 -10.26
C GLU A 31 -3.78 5.76 -10.11
N GLN A 32 -2.74 5.36 -9.36
CA GLN A 32 -1.56 6.19 -9.20
C GLN A 32 -0.64 6.03 -10.43
N THR A 33 -0.68 7.01 -11.33
CA THR A 33 0.29 7.11 -12.43
C THR A 33 1.62 7.66 -11.90
N GLY A 34 2.66 6.83 -11.86
CA GLY A 34 3.99 7.25 -11.41
C GLY A 34 5.02 6.11 -11.39
N PRO A 35 6.30 6.42 -11.15
CA PRO A 35 7.33 5.40 -10.94
C PRO A 35 7.07 4.64 -9.63
N TYR A 36 7.49 3.38 -9.58
CA TYR A 36 7.37 2.58 -8.36
C TYR A 36 8.16 3.20 -7.20
N LEU A 37 7.47 3.41 -6.07
CA LEU A 37 8.08 3.82 -4.81
C LEU A 37 8.26 2.60 -3.93
N LEU A 38 9.49 2.41 -3.48
CA LEU A 38 9.89 1.31 -2.62
C LEU A 38 9.29 1.44 -1.23
N ASP A 39 9.00 0.31 -0.57
CA ASP A 39 8.62 0.25 0.84
C ASP A 39 9.11 -1.05 1.50
N SER A 40 8.90 -1.17 2.80
CA SER A 40 9.22 -2.36 3.60
C SER A 40 8.71 -3.65 2.96
N GLY A 41 9.54 -4.69 3.01
CA GLY A 41 9.25 -5.99 2.41
C GLY A 41 9.73 -6.15 0.97
N ASP A 42 9.95 -5.06 0.22
CA ASP A 42 10.63 -5.14 -1.09
C ASP A 42 12.07 -5.67 -0.93
N VAL A 43 12.58 -6.34 -1.97
CA VAL A 43 13.97 -6.80 -2.05
C VAL A 43 14.65 -6.13 -3.24
N LEU A 44 15.78 -5.49 -2.98
CA LEU A 44 16.61 -4.87 -4.01
C LEU A 44 17.78 -5.78 -4.35
N ARG A 45 18.03 -6.03 -5.64
CA ARG A 45 19.33 -6.50 -6.12
C ARG A 45 20.24 -5.29 -6.25
N VAL A 46 21.33 -5.28 -5.48
CA VAL A 46 22.37 -4.26 -5.57
C VAL A 46 23.62 -4.93 -6.15
N THR A 47 24.13 -4.39 -7.24
CA THR A 47 25.35 -4.87 -7.90
C THR A 47 26.39 -3.77 -7.84
N VAL A 48 27.53 -4.02 -7.21
CA VAL A 48 28.67 -3.10 -7.14
C VAL A 48 29.75 -3.62 -8.07
N TYR A 49 30.01 -2.90 -9.16
CA TYR A 49 30.95 -3.38 -10.18
C TYR A 49 32.38 -3.42 -9.64
N GLY A 50 33.01 -4.60 -9.72
CA GLY A 50 34.34 -4.85 -9.17
C GLY A 50 34.37 -5.26 -7.70
N ASP A 51 33.22 -5.37 -7.02
CA ASP A 51 33.12 -5.84 -5.64
C ASP A 51 31.97 -6.85 -5.47
N GLU A 52 32.32 -8.14 -5.47
CA GLU A 52 31.38 -9.23 -5.23
C GLU A 52 30.90 -9.29 -3.78
N SER A 53 31.65 -8.76 -2.82
CA SER A 53 31.27 -8.78 -1.39
C SER A 53 30.13 -7.81 -1.05
N LEU A 54 29.96 -6.78 -1.88
CA LEU A 54 28.87 -5.80 -1.82
C LEU A 54 27.75 -6.09 -2.82
N THR A 55 27.91 -7.09 -3.69
CA THR A 55 26.92 -7.46 -4.71
C THR A 55 26.00 -8.54 -4.14
N ASN A 56 24.79 -8.15 -3.71
CA ASN A 56 23.84 -9.06 -3.07
C ASN A 56 22.38 -8.56 -3.19
N THR A 57 21.44 -9.39 -2.76
CA THR A 57 20.05 -8.98 -2.52
C THR A 57 19.88 -8.46 -1.09
N TYR A 58 19.25 -7.29 -0.96
CA TYR A 58 19.00 -6.64 0.32
C TYR A 58 17.51 -6.35 0.47
N ARG A 59 16.90 -6.81 1.57
CA ARG A 59 15.50 -6.54 1.90
C ARG A 59 15.36 -5.18 2.58
N ILE A 60 14.29 -4.44 2.27
CA ILE A 60 13.93 -3.21 2.97
C ILE A 60 13.28 -3.58 4.31
N ASP A 61 13.87 -3.11 5.40
CA ASP A 61 13.40 -3.33 6.77
C ASP A 61 12.10 -2.57 7.12
N ASP A 62 11.56 -2.82 8.31
CA ASP A 62 10.35 -2.17 8.85
C ASP A 62 10.50 -0.65 9.05
N SER A 63 11.74 -0.18 9.22
CA SER A 63 12.12 1.21 9.35
C SER A 63 12.26 1.91 7.98
N GLY A 64 12.24 1.14 6.89
CA GLY A 64 12.31 1.64 5.51
C GLY A 64 13.73 1.78 4.96
N ASN A 65 14.70 1.06 5.54
CA ASN A 65 16.11 1.11 5.14
C ASN A 65 16.58 -0.21 4.51
N VAL A 66 17.65 -0.10 3.72
CA VAL A 66 18.47 -1.20 3.23
C VAL A 66 19.74 -1.25 4.09
N SER A 67 19.99 -2.35 4.79
CA SER A 67 21.21 -2.52 5.58
C SER A 67 22.31 -3.16 4.74
N MET A 68 23.36 -2.41 4.42
CA MET A 68 24.41 -2.80 3.49
C MET A 68 25.80 -2.72 4.15
N PRO A 69 26.75 -3.63 3.86
CA PRO A 69 28.10 -3.56 4.41
C PRO A 69 28.79 -2.23 4.10
N LEU A 70 29.74 -1.84 4.94
CA LEU A 70 30.47 -0.56 4.93
C LEU A 70 29.61 0.69 5.22
N ILE A 71 28.45 0.82 4.57
CA ILE A 71 27.64 2.06 4.57
C ILE A 71 26.42 2.04 5.52
N GLY A 72 26.15 0.90 6.15
CA GLY A 72 25.09 0.68 7.12
C GLY A 72 23.69 0.82 6.53
N ALA A 73 22.76 1.37 7.32
CA ALA A 73 21.40 1.63 6.90
C ALA A 73 21.32 2.75 5.83
N VAL A 74 20.70 2.45 4.69
CA VAL A 74 20.44 3.38 3.59
C VAL A 74 18.93 3.56 3.45
N PRO A 75 18.38 4.78 3.66
CA PRO A 75 16.94 5.00 3.51
C PRO A 75 16.46 4.68 2.09
N ALA A 76 15.41 3.88 1.97
CA ALA A 76 14.86 3.38 0.71
C ALA A 76 13.34 3.57 0.58
N ARG A 77 12.58 3.61 1.69
CA ARG A 77 11.13 3.87 1.68
C ARG A 77 10.78 5.18 0.96
N GLY A 78 9.70 5.15 0.18
CA GLY A 78 9.08 6.32 -0.44
C GLY A 78 9.87 6.93 -1.59
N VAL A 79 10.92 6.25 -2.08
CA VAL A 79 11.73 6.70 -3.22
C VAL A 79 11.91 5.58 -4.25
N THR A 80 12.42 5.93 -5.43
CA THR A 80 12.69 4.97 -6.51
C THR A 80 14.01 4.22 -6.30
N SER A 81 14.20 3.08 -6.99
CA SER A 81 15.49 2.36 -7.03
C SER A 81 16.65 3.25 -7.49
N GLN A 82 16.41 4.17 -8.43
CA GLN A 82 17.39 5.16 -8.89
C GLN A 82 17.82 6.13 -7.77
N ALA A 83 16.90 6.55 -6.90
CA ALA A 83 17.25 7.40 -5.76
C ALA A 83 18.04 6.62 -4.70
N VAL A 84 17.74 5.33 -4.48
CA VAL A 84 18.53 4.45 -3.62
C VAL A 84 19.93 4.23 -4.19
N ASN A 85 20.04 4.00 -5.50
CA ASN A 85 21.32 3.89 -6.21
C ASN A 85 22.22 5.10 -5.93
N GLN A 86 21.71 6.32 -6.13
CA GLN A 86 22.45 7.56 -5.86
C GLN A 86 22.89 7.64 -4.39
N ARG A 87 22.04 7.27 -3.43
CA ARG A 87 22.39 7.24 -2.00
C ARG A 87 23.51 6.24 -1.69
N ILE A 88 23.48 5.05 -2.29
CA ILE A 88 24.53 4.02 -2.13
C ILE A 88 25.86 4.51 -2.73
N VAL A 89 25.83 5.02 -3.97
CA VAL A 89 27.00 5.61 -4.64
C VAL A 89 27.64 6.71 -3.80
N SER A 90 26.84 7.67 -3.31
CA SER A 90 27.33 8.77 -2.46
C SER A 90 27.95 8.28 -1.14
N LYS A 91 27.34 7.28 -0.48
CA LYS A 91 27.88 6.73 0.77
C LYS A 91 29.17 5.92 0.56
N LEU A 92 29.25 5.10 -0.49
CA LEU A 92 30.47 4.35 -0.82
C LEU A 92 31.63 5.28 -1.18
N ALA A 93 31.34 6.35 -1.95
CA ALA A 93 32.32 7.35 -2.34
C ALA A 93 32.86 8.20 -1.17
N ALA A 94 32.19 8.21 -0.02
CA ALA A 94 32.56 9.01 1.16
C ALA A 94 33.79 8.49 1.92
N GLY A 95 34.39 7.36 1.52
CA GLY A 95 35.62 6.84 2.13
C GLY A 95 35.91 5.36 1.90
N PHE A 96 35.00 4.62 1.26
CA PHE A 96 35.14 3.16 1.10
C PHE A 96 35.62 2.74 -0.29
N ILE A 97 35.07 3.33 -1.35
CA ILE A 97 35.39 2.99 -2.75
C ILE A 97 35.62 4.27 -3.55
N ARG A 98 36.68 4.31 -4.34
CA ARG A 98 36.94 5.40 -5.28
C ARG A 98 36.12 5.19 -6.56
N SER A 99 35.20 6.11 -6.84
CA SER A 99 34.31 6.07 -8.01
C SER A 99 33.47 4.77 -8.12
N PRO A 100 32.63 4.45 -7.12
CA PRO A 100 31.81 3.24 -7.14
C PRO A 100 30.79 3.28 -8.28
N ASN A 101 30.76 2.21 -9.09
CA ASN A 101 29.72 1.99 -10.09
C ASN A 101 28.73 0.95 -9.54
N VAL A 102 27.47 1.35 -9.39
CA VAL A 102 26.43 0.57 -8.72
C VAL A 102 25.21 0.48 -9.63
N ALA A 103 24.57 -0.69 -9.67
CA ALA A 103 23.22 -0.87 -10.20
C ALA A 103 22.27 -1.28 -9.05
N VAL A 104 21.03 -0.78 -9.07
CA VAL A 104 19.99 -1.14 -8.09
C VAL A 104 18.68 -1.43 -8.81
N GLU A 105 18.17 -2.63 -8.63
CA GLU A 105 16.95 -3.14 -9.27
C GLU A 105 16.03 -3.74 -8.20
N VAL A 106 14.72 -3.74 -8.43
CA VAL A 106 13.78 -4.50 -7.59
C VAL A 106 13.86 -5.97 -7.98
N ALA A 107 14.37 -6.81 -7.09
CA ALA A 107 14.45 -8.26 -7.27
C ALA A 107 13.11 -8.93 -6.93
N GLU A 108 12.49 -8.52 -5.82
CA GLU A 108 11.17 -8.97 -5.39
C GLU A 108 10.36 -7.74 -4.94
N TYR A 109 9.13 -7.62 -5.43
CA TYR A 109 8.15 -6.71 -4.88
C TYR A 109 7.52 -7.34 -3.63
N ARG A 110 7.18 -6.54 -2.62
CA ARG A 110 6.39 -7.00 -1.47
C ARG A 110 5.08 -7.65 -1.97
N PRO A 111 4.59 -8.71 -1.30
CA PRO A 111 3.44 -9.45 -1.78
C PRO A 111 2.15 -8.64 -1.69
N PHE A 112 1.10 -9.17 -2.32
CA PHE A 112 -0.27 -8.72 -2.14
C PHE A 112 -1.14 -9.88 -1.66
N PHE A 113 -2.37 -9.60 -1.21
CA PHE A 113 -3.24 -10.59 -0.59
C PHE A 113 -4.57 -10.73 -1.35
N ILE A 114 -5.11 -11.95 -1.41
CA ILE A 114 -6.45 -12.23 -1.96
C ILE A 114 -7.26 -12.99 -0.92
N GLN A 115 -8.52 -12.59 -0.73
CA GLN A 115 -9.49 -13.30 0.11
C GLN A 115 -10.91 -13.27 -0.46
N GLY A 116 -11.74 -14.22 -0.03
CA GLY A 116 -13.15 -14.32 -0.41
C GLY A 116 -13.40 -15.37 -1.49
N ALA A 117 -14.27 -15.04 -2.44
CA ALA A 117 -14.81 -15.96 -3.45
C ALA A 117 -13.82 -16.26 -4.60
N VAL A 118 -12.70 -16.92 -4.27
CA VAL A 118 -11.62 -17.32 -5.19
C VAL A 118 -11.21 -18.77 -4.96
N GLY A 119 -10.48 -19.36 -5.92
CA GLY A 119 -9.98 -20.73 -5.81
C GLY A 119 -9.05 -20.94 -4.59
N ASN A 120 -8.12 -20.01 -4.36
CA ASN A 120 -7.19 -20.02 -3.23
C ASN A 120 -7.09 -18.62 -2.62
N SER A 121 -7.35 -18.50 -1.32
CA SER A 121 -7.10 -17.26 -0.56
C SER A 121 -5.71 -17.31 0.09
N GLY A 122 -5.05 -16.17 0.24
CA GLY A 122 -3.72 -16.09 0.85
C GLY A 122 -2.85 -14.96 0.31
N GLN A 123 -1.54 -15.16 0.43
CA GLN A 123 -0.49 -14.24 0.00
C GLN A 123 0.03 -14.65 -1.39
N PHE A 124 0.18 -13.67 -2.29
CA PHE A 124 0.61 -13.88 -3.67
C PHE A 124 1.77 -12.95 -4.06
N ALA A 125 2.64 -13.43 -4.95
CA ALA A 125 3.77 -12.66 -5.47
C ALA A 125 3.27 -11.62 -6.49
N TYR A 126 3.68 -10.36 -6.33
CA TYR A 126 3.30 -9.28 -7.23
C TYR A 126 4.19 -9.24 -8.48
N ILE A 127 3.57 -9.00 -9.64
CA ILE A 127 4.23 -8.73 -10.92
C ILE A 127 3.90 -7.30 -11.33
N TYR A 128 4.90 -6.52 -11.73
CA TYR A 128 4.73 -5.11 -12.08
C TYR A 128 3.70 -4.88 -13.19
N GLY A 129 2.73 -4.01 -12.91
CA GLY A 129 1.64 -3.67 -13.84
C GLY A 129 0.50 -4.68 -13.93
N MET A 130 0.45 -5.70 -13.05
CA MET A 130 -0.65 -6.67 -13.06
C MET A 130 -1.98 -6.05 -12.59
N THR A 131 -3.08 -6.55 -13.16
CA THR A 131 -4.45 -6.12 -12.83
C THR A 131 -5.09 -7.03 -11.78
N ALA A 132 -6.21 -6.60 -11.19
CA ALA A 132 -7.02 -7.44 -10.32
C ALA A 132 -7.46 -8.76 -10.99
N ARG A 133 -7.70 -8.76 -12.31
CA ARG A 133 -8.00 -9.96 -13.10
C ARG A 133 -6.83 -10.95 -13.07
N ALA A 134 -5.62 -10.48 -13.39
CA ALA A 134 -4.41 -11.32 -13.38
C ALA A 134 -4.11 -11.85 -11.97
N ALA A 135 -4.34 -11.02 -10.95
CA ALA A 135 -4.25 -11.41 -9.55
C ALA A 135 -5.19 -12.59 -9.21
N ILE A 136 -6.48 -12.47 -9.55
CA ILE A 136 -7.47 -13.52 -9.29
C ILE A 136 -7.14 -14.79 -10.09
N SER A 137 -6.65 -14.67 -11.32
CA SER A 137 -6.12 -15.81 -12.08
C SER A 137 -4.95 -16.51 -11.37
N SER A 138 -4.03 -15.76 -10.73
CA SER A 138 -2.94 -16.34 -9.92
C SER A 138 -3.42 -17.09 -8.67
N ALA A 139 -4.59 -16.73 -8.13
CA ALA A 139 -5.28 -17.46 -7.06
C ALA A 139 -6.04 -18.73 -7.54
N GLY A 140 -5.90 -19.14 -8.81
CA GLY A 140 -6.67 -20.24 -9.38
C GLY A 140 -8.07 -19.83 -9.85
N GLY A 141 -8.33 -18.53 -10.00
CA GLY A 141 -9.57 -17.99 -10.55
C GLY A 141 -10.65 -17.66 -9.52
N PHE A 142 -11.81 -17.29 -10.04
CA PHE A 142 -13.04 -17.05 -9.26
C PHE A 142 -13.67 -18.37 -8.80
N SER A 143 -14.30 -18.38 -7.63
CA SER A 143 -15.23 -19.47 -7.26
C SER A 143 -16.51 -19.41 -8.11
N ASP A 144 -17.34 -20.44 -8.02
CA ASP A 144 -18.66 -20.47 -8.66
C ASP A 144 -19.66 -19.50 -8.04
N THR A 145 -19.50 -19.18 -6.74
CA THR A 145 -20.32 -18.20 -6.02
C THR A 145 -19.86 -16.74 -6.24
N ALA A 146 -18.75 -16.50 -6.92
CA ALA A 146 -18.11 -15.18 -6.96
C ALA A 146 -18.87 -14.13 -7.79
N ASN A 147 -18.82 -12.88 -7.34
CA ASN A 147 -19.09 -11.71 -8.19
C ASN A 147 -17.90 -11.50 -9.15
N ARG A 148 -18.18 -11.63 -10.46
CA ARG A 148 -17.18 -11.52 -11.55
C ARG A 148 -17.17 -10.15 -12.24
N ASN A 149 -17.91 -9.17 -11.73
CA ASN A 149 -18.01 -7.83 -12.31
C ASN A 149 -17.03 -6.84 -11.67
N SER A 150 -16.78 -6.97 -10.36
CA SER A 150 -15.91 -6.07 -9.61
C SER A 150 -15.32 -6.74 -8.38
N VAL A 151 -14.23 -6.15 -7.86
CA VAL A 151 -13.62 -6.53 -6.59
C VAL A 151 -13.47 -5.33 -5.67
N THR A 152 -13.37 -5.57 -4.37
CA THR A 152 -13.00 -4.51 -3.42
C THR A 152 -11.51 -4.60 -3.15
N ILE A 153 -10.76 -3.53 -3.42
CA ILE A 153 -9.35 -3.43 -3.03
C ILE A 153 -9.25 -2.59 -1.75
N TYR A 154 -8.39 -3.02 -0.85
CA TYR A 154 -7.88 -2.22 0.27
C TYR A 154 -6.42 -1.89 0.00
N ARG A 155 -6.07 -0.61 0.03
CA ARG A 155 -4.73 -0.07 -0.28
C ARG A 155 -4.29 0.87 0.82
N ARG A 156 -3.04 0.77 1.25
CA ARG A 156 -2.44 1.73 2.19
C ARG A 156 -1.95 2.96 1.42
N VAL A 157 -2.38 4.14 1.85
CA VAL A 157 -1.90 5.43 1.31
C VAL A 157 -1.34 6.22 2.49
N GLY A 158 -0.02 6.15 2.68
CA GLY A 158 0.65 6.72 3.85
C GLY A 158 0.22 6.04 5.15
N ALA A 159 -0.40 6.81 6.05
CA ALA A 159 -0.93 6.30 7.31
C ALA A 159 -2.34 5.68 7.19
N GLU A 160 -3.08 5.97 6.11
CA GLU A 160 -4.49 5.62 5.98
C GLU A 160 -4.72 4.36 5.15
N MET A 161 -5.80 3.63 5.46
CA MET A 161 -6.28 2.51 4.66
C MET A 161 -7.46 2.97 3.81
N VAL A 162 -7.24 3.05 2.50
CA VAL A 162 -8.25 3.38 1.49
C VAL A 162 -8.89 2.09 1.00
N LYS A 163 -10.20 2.12 0.70
CA LYS A 163 -10.89 0.98 0.06
C LYS A 163 -11.81 1.44 -1.05
N GLY A 164 -11.86 0.70 -2.14
CA GLY A 164 -12.72 1.00 -3.28
C GLY A 164 -13.17 -0.26 -4.01
N ASN A 165 -14.39 -0.23 -4.54
CA ASN A 165 -14.85 -1.23 -5.50
C ASN A 165 -14.34 -0.82 -6.90
N VAL A 166 -13.69 -1.74 -7.60
CA VAL A 166 -13.03 -1.48 -8.88
C VAL A 166 -13.34 -2.57 -9.92
N ALA A 167 -13.24 -2.21 -11.19
CA ALA A 167 -13.31 -3.16 -12.30
C ALA A 167 -12.11 -4.12 -12.28
N LEU A 168 -12.26 -5.30 -12.91
CA LEU A 168 -11.23 -6.34 -12.89
C LEU A 168 -9.92 -5.92 -13.59
N ASP A 169 -9.97 -5.00 -14.55
CA ASP A 169 -8.78 -4.53 -15.26
C ASP A 169 -8.07 -3.37 -14.56
N PHE A 170 -8.51 -2.98 -13.36
CA PHE A 170 -7.83 -1.99 -12.52
C PHE A 170 -6.45 -2.51 -12.07
N PRO A 171 -5.39 -1.69 -12.14
CA PRO A 171 -4.04 -2.09 -11.73
C PRO A 171 -3.92 -2.18 -10.20
N ILE A 172 -3.39 -3.31 -9.73
CA ILE A 172 -3.10 -3.52 -8.31
C ILE A 172 -1.68 -3.04 -7.97
N GLN A 173 -1.40 -2.85 -6.68
CA GLN A 173 -0.11 -2.45 -6.15
C GLN A 173 0.43 -3.45 -5.11
N PRO A 174 1.75 -3.50 -4.89
CA PRO A 174 2.35 -4.26 -3.80
C PRO A 174 1.81 -3.84 -2.44
N GLY A 175 1.34 -4.82 -1.65
CA GLY A 175 0.65 -4.59 -0.37
C GLY A 175 -0.86 -4.38 -0.45
N ASP A 176 -1.49 -4.42 -1.63
CA ASP A 176 -2.95 -4.41 -1.74
C ASP A 176 -3.56 -5.69 -1.12
N THR A 177 -4.76 -5.56 -0.55
CA THR A 177 -5.63 -6.70 -0.23
C THR A 177 -6.87 -6.67 -1.12
N ILE A 178 -7.02 -7.70 -1.95
CA ILE A 178 -8.14 -7.89 -2.86
C ILE A 178 -9.19 -8.76 -2.18
N VAL A 179 -10.43 -8.28 -2.16
CA VAL A 179 -11.59 -9.00 -1.60
C VAL A 179 -12.59 -9.24 -2.71
N VAL A 180 -12.81 -10.52 -3.02
CA VAL A 180 -13.82 -10.96 -3.98
C VAL A 180 -15.10 -11.32 -3.22
N SER A 181 -16.14 -10.53 -3.42
CA SER A 181 -17.45 -10.79 -2.82
C SER A 181 -18.19 -11.92 -3.54
N GLU A 182 -19.11 -12.58 -2.84
CA GLU A 182 -20.06 -13.49 -3.47
C GLU A 182 -21.12 -12.71 -4.27
N ARG A 183 -21.73 -13.40 -5.24
CA ARG A 183 -22.88 -12.93 -6.00
C ARG A 183 -24.14 -13.20 -5.19
N TRP A 184 -24.69 -12.14 -4.61
CA TRP A 184 -26.05 -12.14 -4.06
C TRP A 184 -27.03 -12.55 -5.18
N ILE A 185 -27.89 -13.52 -4.87
CA ILE A 185 -28.86 -14.15 -5.79
C ILE A 185 -30.25 -13.62 -5.47
#